data_AF-A0A928A039-F1
#
_entry.id   AF-A0A928A039-F1
#
_cell.length_a   1.000
_cell.length_b   1.000
_cell.length_c   1.000
_cell.angle_alpha   90.00
_cell.angle_beta   90.00
_cell.angle_gamma   90.00
#
_symmetry.space_group_name_H-M   'P 1'
#
loop_
_entity.id
_entity.type
_entity.pdbx_description
1 polymer ?
#
loop_
_entity_poly.entity_id
_entity_poly.type
_entity_poly.pdbx_seq_one_letter_code
_entity_poly.pdbx_strand_id
1 'polypeptide(L)'
;MFLSLLNKKEMLKFLDLAIYMVDIDGEPTAVEKRVLTKMIAELDQVKDEYSFRLTDTIEKTLEYFVNCNQVVKHVVYLNLVIISMEDDLYNTSELLFLEDIQKKFDISSEKRRELFSIVYAERDLREKAIRIIKN
;
A
#
# COMPACT_ATOMS: atom_id res chain seq x y z
N MET A 1 4.26 -8.30 -1.76
CA MET A 1 3.87 -7.01 -2.39
C MET A 1 4.73 -6.79 -3.63
N PHE A 2 4.54 -5.68 -4.35
CA PHE A 2 5.30 -5.35 -5.58
C PHE A 2 6.36 -4.26 -5.35
N LEU A 3 6.82 -4.12 -4.10
CA LEU A 3 7.73 -3.04 -3.69
C LEU A 3 9.11 -3.16 -4.33
N SER A 4 9.53 -4.35 -4.74
CA SER A 4 10.79 -4.59 -5.46
C SER A 4 10.88 -3.91 -6.83
N LEU A 5 9.76 -3.42 -7.38
CA LEU A 5 9.73 -2.63 -8.61
C LEU A 5 10.05 -1.15 -8.40
N LEU A 6 10.14 -0.71 -7.15
CA LEU A 6 10.49 0.65 -6.77
C LEU A 6 12.00 0.78 -6.54
N ASN A 7 12.55 1.97 -6.74
CA ASN A 7 13.90 2.26 -6.26
C ASN A 7 13.88 2.59 -4.75
N LYS A 8 15.07 2.66 -4.15
CA LYS A 8 15.25 2.92 -2.71
C LYS A 8 14.48 4.15 -2.20
N LYS A 9 14.52 5.26 -2.94
CA LYS A 9 13.84 6.51 -2.54
C LYS A 9 12.33 6.36 -2.62
N GLU A 10 11.83 5.71 -3.67
CA GLU A 10 10.41 5.40 -3.84
C GLU A 10 9.91 4.44 -2.77
N MET A 11 10.70 3.45 -2.36
CA MET A 11 10.36 2.54 -1.26
C MET A 11 10.19 3.30 0.07
N LEU A 12 11.13 4.19 0.41
CA LEU A 12 11.03 5.00 1.64
C LEU A 12 9.81 5.91 1.62
N LYS A 13 9.54 6.58 0.49
CA LYS A 13 8.35 7.41 0.32
C LYS A 13 7.05 6.61 0.33
N PHE A 14 7.08 5.38 -0.19
CA PHE A 14 5.93 4.49 -0.13
C PHE A 14 5.62 4.11 1.31
N LEU A 15 6.63 3.83 2.12
CA LEU A 15 6.45 3.55 3.54
C LEU A 15 5.81 4.72 4.29
N ASP A 16 6.20 5.96 4.01
CA ASP A 16 5.53 7.15 4.57
C ASP A 16 4.02 7.16 4.23
N LEU A 17 3.65 6.85 2.98
CA LEU A 17 2.24 6.73 2.57
C LEU A 17 1.52 5.59 3.28
N ALA A 18 2.17 4.44 3.40
CA ALA A 18 1.59 3.26 4.01
C ALA A 18 1.34 3.47 5.52
N ILE A 19 2.26 4.14 6.24
CA ILE A 19 2.02 4.56 7.63
C ILE A 19 0.82 5.48 7.68
N TYR A 20 0.78 6.51 6.84
CA TYR A 20 -0.30 7.50 6.87
C TYR A 20 -1.67 6.85 6.63
N MET A 21 -1.75 5.94 5.67
CA MET A 21 -2.99 5.20 5.39
C MET A 21 -3.45 4.36 6.57
N VAL A 22 -2.51 3.77 7.29
CA VAL A 22 -2.74 2.92 8.47
C VAL A 22 -3.07 3.73 9.74
N ASP A 23 -2.64 4.98 9.81
CA ASP A 23 -2.85 5.88 10.97
C ASP A 23 -4.04 6.84 10.73
N ILE A 24 -4.80 6.64 9.64
CA ILE A 24 -5.79 7.62 9.17
C ILE A 24 -7.01 7.73 10.09
N ASP A 25 -7.33 6.67 10.83
CA ASP A 25 -8.43 6.60 11.79
C ASP A 25 -7.96 6.74 13.26
N GLY A 26 -6.66 6.84 13.51
CA GLY A 26 -6.06 7.00 14.84
C GLY A 26 -4.93 6.00 15.10
N GLU A 27 -4.78 5.56 16.35
CA GLU A 27 -3.64 4.73 16.75
C GLU A 27 -3.61 3.36 16.04
N PRO A 28 -2.46 2.97 15.43
CA PRO A 28 -2.37 1.72 14.70
C PRO A 28 -2.57 0.49 15.60
N THR A 29 -3.53 -0.32 15.22
CA THR A 29 -3.86 -1.63 15.76
C THR A 29 -2.71 -2.64 15.59
N ALA A 30 -2.84 -3.79 16.25
CA ALA A 30 -1.87 -4.88 16.11
C ALA A 30 -1.82 -5.45 14.67
N VAL A 31 -2.95 -5.39 13.94
CA VAL A 31 -3.06 -5.86 12.56
C VAL A 31 -2.25 -4.97 11.63
N GLU A 32 -2.40 -3.67 11.79
CA GLU A 32 -1.70 -2.63 11.04
C GLU A 32 -0.19 -2.65 11.26
N LYS A 33 0.25 -2.80 12.51
CA LYS A 33 1.67 -2.97 12.84
C LYS A 33 2.27 -4.20 12.15
N ARG A 34 1.51 -5.28 12.05
CA ARG A 34 1.92 -6.49 11.32
C ARG A 34 1.99 -6.24 9.81
N VAL A 35 1.05 -5.48 9.23
CA VAL A 35 1.08 -5.08 7.81
C VAL A 35 2.32 -4.23 7.50
N LEU A 36 2.61 -3.23 8.32
CA LEU A 36 3.85 -2.44 8.21
C LEU A 36 5.11 -3.30 8.38
N THR A 37 5.11 -4.24 9.31
CA THR A 37 6.25 -5.16 9.51
C THR A 37 6.50 -6.03 8.28
N LYS A 38 5.46 -6.53 7.61
CA LYS A 38 5.60 -7.28 6.35
C LYS A 38 6.23 -6.41 5.26
N MET A 39 5.83 -5.14 5.14
CA MET A 39 6.45 -4.22 4.16
C MET A 39 7.93 -4.02 4.43
N ILE A 40 8.29 -3.74 5.68
CA ILE A 40 9.69 -3.53 6.07
C ILE A 40 10.51 -4.79 5.77
N ALA A 41 9.95 -5.98 6.00
CA ALA A 41 10.60 -7.24 5.69
C ALA A 41 10.83 -7.46 4.18
N GLU A 42 9.93 -6.99 3.32
CA GLU A 42 10.13 -7.02 1.85
C GLU A 42 11.16 -5.98 1.37
N LEU A 43 11.51 -5.03 2.23
CA LEU A 43 12.37 -3.90 1.95
C LEU A 43 13.75 -4.05 2.60
N ASP A 44 14.40 -5.20 2.37
CA ASP A 44 15.72 -5.54 2.94
C ASP A 44 16.79 -4.47 2.67
N GLN A 45 16.64 -3.68 1.59
CA GLN A 45 17.54 -2.59 1.21
C GLN A 45 17.40 -1.29 2.04
N VAL A 46 16.31 -1.13 2.79
CA VAL A 46 16.03 0.09 3.59
C VAL A 46 15.67 -0.21 5.03
N LYS A 47 15.69 -1.48 5.46
CA LYS A 47 15.29 -1.88 6.81
C LYS A 47 16.05 -1.17 7.92
N ASP A 48 17.34 -0.86 7.69
CA ASP A 48 18.23 -0.23 8.68
C ASP A 48 18.07 1.31 8.71
N GLU A 49 17.50 1.89 7.66
CA GLU A 49 17.26 3.35 7.53
C GLU A 49 15.87 3.75 8.00
N TYR A 50 14.99 2.77 8.18
CA TYR A 50 13.60 3.01 8.49
C TYR A 50 13.35 3.00 10.00
N SER A 51 12.64 4.02 10.47
CA SER A 51 12.00 4.04 11.79
C SER A 51 10.49 4.09 11.57
N PHE A 52 9.67 3.59 12.53
CA PHE A 52 8.19 3.70 12.51
C PHE A 52 7.68 5.15 12.64
N ARG A 53 8.42 6.13 12.13
CA ARG A 53 8.09 7.55 12.14
C ARG A 53 8.17 8.04 10.71
N LEU A 54 7.18 8.85 10.32
CA LEU A 54 7.17 9.55 9.05
C LEU A 54 8.50 10.29 8.86
N THR A 55 9.15 10.02 7.72
CA THR A 55 10.38 10.71 7.35
C THR A 55 10.10 12.06 6.67
N ASP A 56 8.85 12.29 6.26
CA ASP A 56 8.39 13.53 5.65
C ASP A 56 6.88 13.73 5.86
N THR A 57 6.35 14.91 5.50
CA THR A 57 4.90 15.14 5.55
C THR A 57 4.17 14.39 4.43
N ILE A 58 2.89 14.12 4.63
CA ILE A 58 2.05 13.46 3.62
C ILE A 58 2.00 14.28 2.33
N GLU A 59 1.92 15.62 2.42
CA GLU A 59 1.84 16.50 1.25
C GLU A 59 3.08 16.38 0.36
N LYS A 60 4.27 16.39 0.95
CA LYS A 60 5.53 16.24 0.21
C LYS A 60 5.69 14.84 -0.36
N THR A 61 5.21 13.83 0.35
CA THR A 61 5.21 12.46 -0.12
C THR A 61 4.29 12.28 -1.32
N LEU A 62 3.10 12.89 -1.30
CA LEU A 62 2.19 12.91 -2.43
C LEU A 62 2.78 13.69 -3.61
N GLU A 63 3.35 14.88 -3.36
CA GLU A 63 4.00 15.69 -4.40
C GLU A 63 5.12 14.90 -5.10
N TYR A 64 5.91 14.13 -4.35
CA TYR A 64 6.93 13.26 -4.91
C TYR A 64 6.34 12.28 -5.94
N PHE A 65 5.29 11.54 -5.57
CA PHE A 65 4.70 10.53 -6.44
C PHE A 65 3.87 11.11 -7.60
N VAL A 66 3.25 12.27 -7.42
CA VAL A 66 2.55 12.98 -8.52
C VAL A 66 3.50 13.27 -9.68
N ASN A 67 4.78 13.53 -9.38
CA ASN A 67 5.81 13.80 -10.39
C ASN A 67 6.52 12.54 -10.93
N CYS A 68 6.24 11.35 -10.38
CA CYS A 68 6.78 10.10 -10.87
C CYS A 68 6.12 9.65 -12.19
N ASN A 69 6.75 8.70 -12.88
CA ASN A 69 6.17 8.06 -14.06
C ASN A 69 4.96 7.19 -13.69
N GLN A 70 4.15 6.84 -14.70
CA GLN A 70 2.92 6.05 -14.51
C GLN A 70 3.16 4.65 -13.93
N VAL A 71 4.29 4.01 -14.24
CA VAL A 71 4.61 2.67 -13.69
C VAL A 71 4.76 2.76 -12.17
N VAL A 72 5.53 3.73 -11.68
CA VAL A 72 5.71 3.94 -10.23
C VAL A 72 4.38 4.25 -9.55
N LYS A 73 3.56 5.12 -10.14
CA LYS A 73 2.23 5.46 -9.62
C LYS A 73 1.31 4.24 -9.53
N HIS A 74 1.30 3.38 -10.56
CA HIS A 74 0.52 2.14 -10.54
C HIS A 74 1.02 1.15 -9.49
N VAL A 75 2.35 1.00 -9.33
CA VAL A 75 2.93 0.14 -8.30
C VAL A 75 2.55 0.64 -6.91
N VAL A 76 2.69 1.94 -6.65
CA VAL A 76 2.29 2.53 -5.37
C VAL A 76 0.81 2.30 -5.11
N TYR A 77 -0.06 2.61 -6.07
CA TYR A 77 -1.50 2.44 -5.92
C TYR A 77 -1.89 0.97 -5.67
N LEU A 78 -1.33 0.03 -6.44
CA LEU A 78 -1.59 -1.40 -6.26
C LEU A 78 -1.22 -1.86 -4.84
N ASN A 79 -0.07 -1.43 -4.32
CA ASN A 79 0.34 -1.81 -2.98
C ASN A 79 -0.53 -1.17 -1.89
N LEU A 80 -1.02 0.07 -2.08
CA LEU A 80 -2.04 0.66 -1.18
C LEU A 80 -3.35 -0.13 -1.20
N VAL A 81 -3.78 -0.62 -2.37
CA VAL A 81 -4.97 -1.48 -2.47
C VAL A 81 -4.74 -2.81 -1.72
N ILE A 82 -3.56 -3.44 -1.88
CA ILE A 82 -3.20 -4.66 -1.13
C ILE A 82 -3.30 -4.40 0.38
N ILE A 83 -2.81 -3.26 0.86
CA ILE A 83 -2.87 -2.86 2.27
C ILE A 83 -4.32 -2.74 2.75
N SER A 84 -5.15 -2.00 2.02
CA SER A 84 -6.57 -1.81 2.39
C SER A 84 -7.36 -3.11 2.46
N MET A 85 -6.89 -4.16 1.78
CA MET A 85 -7.60 -5.44 1.66
C MET A 85 -7.09 -6.50 2.65
N GLU A 86 -6.01 -6.22 3.41
CA GLU A 86 -5.63 -7.04 4.56
C GLU A 86 -6.60 -6.77 5.72
N ASP A 87 -7.01 -7.84 6.42
CA ASP A 87 -8.00 -7.88 7.52
C ASP A 87 -8.41 -6.53 8.16
N ASP A 88 -9.72 -6.27 8.24
CA ASP A 88 -10.37 -5.15 8.96
C ASP A 88 -9.96 -3.72 8.57
N LEU A 89 -9.09 -3.52 7.55
CA LEU A 89 -8.62 -2.20 7.09
C LEU A 89 -9.42 -1.54 5.97
N TYR A 90 -10.49 -2.19 5.48
CA TYR A 90 -11.32 -1.60 4.43
C TYR A 90 -12.49 -0.82 5.07
N ASN A 91 -12.18 0.32 5.69
CA ASN A 91 -13.19 1.23 6.21
C ASN A 91 -13.35 2.46 5.27
N THR A 92 -14.25 3.38 5.64
CA THR A 92 -14.57 4.55 4.80
C THR A 92 -13.37 5.47 4.61
N SER A 93 -12.50 5.61 5.60
CA SER A 93 -11.34 6.51 5.57
C SER A 93 -10.29 6.04 4.57
N GLU A 94 -9.94 4.75 4.55
CA GLU A 94 -8.98 4.22 3.58
C GLU A 94 -9.57 4.24 2.16
N LEU A 95 -10.87 3.99 2.01
CA LEU A 95 -11.54 4.12 0.73
C LEU A 95 -11.41 5.56 0.19
N LEU A 96 -11.73 6.56 1.01
CA LEU A 96 -11.61 7.98 0.63
C LEU A 96 -10.15 8.35 0.33
N PHE A 97 -9.20 7.81 1.09
CA PHE A 97 -7.77 8.00 0.84
C PHE A 97 -7.37 7.43 -0.52
N LEU A 98 -7.75 6.18 -0.82
CA LEU A 98 -7.49 5.55 -2.12
C LEU A 98 -8.13 6.33 -3.28
N GLU A 99 -9.30 6.93 -3.09
CA GLU A 99 -9.91 7.80 -4.10
C GLU A 99 -9.15 9.10 -4.32
N ASP A 100 -8.60 9.70 -3.26
CA ASP A 100 -7.73 10.89 -3.38
C ASP A 100 -6.43 10.54 -4.13
N ILE A 101 -5.77 9.43 -3.77
CA ILE A 101 -4.58 8.95 -4.47
C ILE A 101 -4.88 8.67 -5.94
N GLN A 102 -5.99 8.00 -6.24
CA GLN A 102 -6.39 7.72 -7.62
C GLN A 102 -6.45 9.02 -8.46
N LYS A 103 -7.10 10.06 -7.92
CA LYS A 103 -7.24 11.35 -8.59
C LYS A 103 -5.88 12.05 -8.75
N LYS A 104 -5.09 12.13 -7.68
CA LYS A 104 -3.79 12.81 -7.70
C LYS A 104 -2.80 12.15 -8.63
N PHE A 105 -2.84 10.82 -8.73
CA PHE A 105 -1.93 10.07 -9.58
C PHE A 105 -2.42 9.98 -11.03
N ASP A 106 -3.58 10.54 -11.35
CA ASP A 106 -4.22 10.45 -12.67
C ASP A 106 -4.42 9.00 -13.13
N ILE A 107 -4.89 8.16 -12.22
CA ILE A 107 -5.18 6.74 -12.50
C ILE A 107 -6.61 6.62 -13.02
N SER A 108 -6.75 6.16 -14.26
CA SER A 108 -8.06 5.98 -14.88
C SER A 108 -8.90 4.95 -14.11
N SER A 109 -10.23 5.11 -14.15
CA SER A 109 -11.14 4.15 -13.52
C SER A 109 -10.99 2.73 -14.06
N GLU A 110 -10.63 2.59 -15.35
CA GLU A 110 -10.32 1.30 -15.95
C GLU A 110 -9.07 0.68 -15.33
N LYS A 111 -7.97 1.45 -15.24
CA LYS A 111 -6.74 0.98 -14.62
C LYS A 111 -6.94 0.63 -13.15
N ARG A 112 -7.70 1.44 -12.41
CA ARG A 112 -8.09 1.11 -11.03
C ARG A 112 -8.78 -0.24 -10.95
N ARG A 113 -9.78 -0.51 -11.81
CA ARG A 113 -10.48 -1.81 -11.82
C ARG A 113 -9.54 -2.97 -12.09
N GLU A 114 -8.61 -2.82 -13.03
CA GLU A 114 -7.59 -3.84 -13.31
C GLU A 114 -6.72 -4.12 -12.08
N LEU A 115 -6.21 -3.07 -11.42
CA LEU A 115 -5.38 -3.22 -10.24
C LEU A 115 -6.14 -3.89 -9.07
N PHE A 116 -7.39 -3.50 -8.83
CA PHE A 116 -8.24 -4.17 -7.84
C PHE A 116 -8.47 -5.65 -8.18
N SER A 117 -8.69 -5.97 -9.47
CA SER A 117 -8.94 -7.35 -9.88
C SER A 117 -7.78 -8.29 -9.59
N ILE A 118 -6.53 -7.79 -9.66
CA ILE A 118 -5.33 -8.55 -9.30
C ILE A 118 -5.36 -8.93 -7.82
N VAL A 119 -5.67 -7.95 -6.95
CA VAL A 119 -5.70 -8.16 -5.49
C VAL A 119 -6.82 -9.13 -5.11
N TYR A 120 -8.01 -9.01 -5.71
CA TYR A 120 -9.10 -9.96 -5.48
C TYR A 120 -8.73 -11.38 -5.93
N ALA A 121 -8.12 -11.53 -7.10
CA ALA A 121 -7.71 -12.83 -7.60
C ALA A 121 -6.67 -13.51 -6.68
N GLU A 122 -5.71 -12.74 -6.16
CA GLU A 122 -4.72 -13.24 -5.19
C GLU A 122 -5.41 -13.73 -3.90
N ARG A 123 -6.34 -12.94 -3.37
CA ARG A 123 -7.11 -13.28 -2.16
C ARG A 123 -7.92 -14.57 -2.35
N ASP A 124 -8.64 -14.69 -3.45
CA ASP A 124 -9.44 -15.88 -3.76
C ASP A 124 -8.57 -17.14 -3.84
N LEU A 125 -7.40 -17.03 -4.47
CA LEU A 125 -6.41 -18.11 -4.53
C LEU A 125 -5.92 -18.52 -3.14
N ARG A 126 -5.64 -17.55 -2.28
CA ARG A 126 -5.18 -17.78 -0.91
C ARG A 126 -6.26 -18.43 -0.05
N GLU A 127 -7.51 -17.94 -0.12
CA GLU A 127 -8.64 -18.54 0.58
C GLU A 127 -8.89 -19.99 0.13
N LYS A 128 -8.81 -20.24 -1.18
CA LYS A 128 -8.93 -21.60 -1.74
C LYS A 128 -7.84 -22.52 -1.18
N ALA A 129 -6.59 -22.07 -1.14
CA ALA A 129 -5.49 -22.85 -0.57
C ALA A 129 -5.72 -23.18 0.91
N ILE A 130 -6.18 -22.20 1.70
CA ILE A 130 -6.50 -22.41 3.12
C ILE A 130 -7.59 -23.46 3.29
N ARG A 131 -8.66 -23.43 2.47
CA ARG A 131 -9.73 -24.43 2.51
C ARG A 131 -9.21 -25.83 2.19
N ILE A 132 -8.31 -25.96 1.22
CA ILE A 132 -7.69 -27.25 0.88
C ILE A 132 -6.81 -27.77 2.03
N ILE A 133 -6.00 -26.91 2.64
CA ILE A 133 -5.08 -27.31 3.72
C ILE A 133 -5.84 -27.71 5.00
N LYS A 134 -6.97 -27.06 5.28
CA LYS A 134 -7.79 -27.34 6.47
C LYS A 134 -8.68 -28.58 6.33
N ASN A 135 -8.86 -29.09 5.10
CA ASN A 135 -9.60 -30.32 4.80
C ASN A 135 -8.66 -31.52 4.71
#